data_AF-A0A9P6PHJ3-F1
#
_entry.id   AF-A0A9P6PHJ3-F1
#
_cell.length_a   1.000
_cell.length_b   1.000
_cell.length_c   1.000
_cell.angle_alpha   90.00
_cell.angle_beta   90.00
_cell.angle_gamma   90.00
#
_symmetry.space_group_name_H-M   'P 1'
#
loop_
_entity.id
_entity.type
_entity.pdbx_description
1 polymer ?
#
loop_
_entity_poly.entity_id
_entity_poly.type
_entity_poly.pdbx_seq_one_letter_code
_entity_poly.pdbx_strand_id
1 'polypeptide(L)'
;MENLLTINKTQGTCDDALDLDELFTERLAPLLQKFKYRLHHFEDSLSSRCLQGTLEKIKKSHSMLETLDQEWQHRWEQLNNCQPSLFLTQTLEQSVADLSEKYRELETLVADDYFEKTLEDTIDAMISTIEEVDGRISDAVEHAYNMRNRVNKTIHGIADMASEQMEHLRQAIAYGANRLLHYEELPVPWRNNKHIHTGYRFLSTPADCFHSLLYIHNETGNIYTHLIGFFVFLGIGIYELFYSQLLSGVPGIDKIIFAVFFLAACKCLMCSTVWHTLSGINDYQTFTRMACLDYVGISVLICASIILCEYYGFYCHDIWRNTYIVGTGTLAMIGVGMPFMKWFDDIEYRWIRIMFFVCLASSGAIPIAHLYSIHGALATSSWLAPVAKSLACYILGVAVYANQLPEAFWPGKFDHFGHSHQLWHLFVCGGIWFHYTAAVKFVGQRAGFGSCDLQTA
;
A
#
# COMPACT_ATOMS: atom_id res chain seq x y z
N MET A 1 -20.95 3.47 -6.95
CA MET A 1 -22.33 3.61 -6.43
C MET A 1 -22.85 2.19 -6.24
N GLU A 2 -22.60 1.49 -5.13
CA GLU A 2 -23.30 1.65 -3.84
C GLU A 2 -22.53 1.00 -2.66
N ASN A 3 -21.22 0.74 -2.77
CA ASN A 3 -20.48 -0.06 -1.75
C ASN A 3 -19.43 0.72 -0.94
N LEU A 4 -19.62 2.02 -0.69
CA LEU A 4 -18.71 2.83 0.14
C LEU A 4 -19.38 3.51 1.35
N LEU A 5 -20.65 3.17 1.63
CA LEU A 5 -21.41 3.71 2.78
C LEU A 5 -21.56 2.74 3.95
N THR A 6 -20.84 1.62 3.94
CA THR A 6 -20.67 0.79 5.14
C THR A 6 -19.30 1.06 5.74
N ILE A 7 -19.13 2.28 6.25
CA ILE A 7 -18.22 2.47 7.38
C ILE A 7 -18.88 1.69 8.51
N ASN A 8 -18.48 0.41 8.61
CA ASN A 8 -18.70 -0.37 9.80
C ASN A 8 -18.30 0.51 10.97
N LYS A 9 -19.27 0.75 11.85
CA LYS A 9 -19.05 1.14 13.23
C LYS A 9 -17.96 0.19 13.73
N THR A 10 -16.71 0.64 13.72
CA THR A 10 -15.60 -0.08 14.34
C THR A 10 -15.92 -0.05 15.82
N GLN A 11 -16.69 -1.05 16.27
CA GLN A 11 -16.54 -1.63 17.60
C GLN A 11 -15.09 -2.11 17.64
N GLY A 12 -14.20 -1.17 17.93
CA GLY A 12 -12.87 -1.49 18.43
C GLY A 12 -13.10 -2.21 19.74
N THR A 13 -12.83 -3.50 19.73
CA THR A 13 -12.60 -4.32 20.91
C THR A 13 -11.59 -3.60 21.80
N CYS A 14 -12.09 -2.99 22.87
CA CYS A 14 -11.31 -2.57 24.02
C CYS A 14 -11.89 -3.35 25.21
N ASP A 15 -11.68 -4.67 25.18
CA ASP A 15 -11.92 -5.53 26.33
C ASP A 15 -11.01 -5.04 27.47
N ASP A 16 -11.59 -4.88 28.66
CA ASP A 16 -11.00 -4.43 29.93
C ASP A 16 -10.77 -2.90 30.12
N ALA A 17 -11.67 -2.05 29.61
CA ALA A 17 -11.81 -0.68 30.09
C ALA A 17 -13.13 -0.54 30.88
N LEU A 18 -13.01 -0.30 32.19
CA LEU A 18 -14.14 -0.11 33.12
C LEU A 18 -15.16 0.88 32.55
N ASP A 19 -16.44 0.53 32.58
CA ASP A 19 -17.51 1.40 32.14
C ASP A 19 -17.70 2.53 33.16
N LEU A 20 -17.47 3.78 32.75
CA LEU A 20 -17.72 4.91 33.67
C LEU A 20 -19.18 5.01 34.04
N ASP A 21 -20.09 4.54 33.18
CA ASP A 21 -21.51 4.47 33.52
C ASP A 21 -21.74 3.57 34.74
N GLU A 22 -21.04 2.43 34.82
CA GLU A 22 -21.05 1.53 35.97
C GLU A 22 -20.44 2.20 37.21
N LEU A 23 -19.27 2.85 37.08
CA LEU A 23 -18.59 3.50 38.20
C LEU A 23 -19.44 4.63 38.82
N PHE A 24 -20.05 5.48 37.99
CA PHE A 24 -20.87 6.60 38.45
C PHE A 24 -22.21 6.13 39.01
N THR A 25 -22.92 5.28 38.27
CA THR A 25 -24.29 4.88 38.60
C THR A 25 -24.32 3.83 39.72
N GLU A 26 -23.41 2.85 39.68
CA GLU A 26 -23.47 1.72 40.62
C GLU A 26 -22.61 1.92 41.88
N ARG A 27 -21.60 2.80 41.86
CA ARG A 27 -20.68 2.98 43.00
C ARG A 27 -20.75 4.37 43.61
N LEU A 28 -20.51 5.42 42.83
CA LEU A 28 -20.37 6.78 43.37
C LEU A 28 -21.71 7.37 43.84
N ALA A 29 -22.76 7.32 43.02
CA ALA A 29 -24.07 7.88 43.37
C ALA A 29 -24.69 7.23 44.64
N PRO A 30 -24.66 5.88 44.81
CA PRO A 30 -25.12 5.26 46.05
C PRO A 30 -24.29 5.62 47.28
N LEU A 31 -22.96 5.82 47.14
CA LEU A 31 -22.08 6.23 48.24
C LEU A 31 -22.41 7.64 48.72
N LEU A 32 -22.61 8.60 47.80
CA LEU A 32 -23.02 9.95 48.17
C LEU A 32 -24.38 9.99 48.85
N GLN A 33 -25.33 9.16 48.40
CA GLN A 33 -26.66 9.08 49.01
C GLN A 33 -26.61 8.52 50.44
N LYS A 34 -25.79 7.48 50.67
CA LYS A 34 -25.54 6.93 52.02
C LYS A 34 -24.92 7.98 52.94
N PHE A 35 -24.02 8.79 52.40
CA PHE A 35 -23.38 9.86 53.17
C PHE A 35 -24.36 10.99 53.53
N LYS A 36 -25.18 11.47 52.57
CA LYS A 36 -26.27 12.43 52.84
C LYS A 36 -27.17 11.95 53.98
N TYR A 37 -27.56 10.67 53.94
CA TYR A 37 -28.38 10.06 54.98
C TYR A 37 -27.70 10.03 56.36
N ARG A 38 -26.41 9.66 56.42
CA ARG A 38 -25.65 9.64 57.68
C ARG A 38 -25.45 11.02 58.27
N LEU A 39 -25.13 12.03 57.45
CA LEU A 39 -25.02 13.41 57.90
C LEU A 39 -26.33 13.93 58.51
N HIS A 40 -27.46 13.62 57.88
CA HIS A 40 -28.78 14.01 58.38
C HIS A 40 -29.07 13.39 59.76
N HIS A 41 -28.71 12.12 59.96
CA HIS A 41 -28.85 11.47 61.27
C HIS A 41 -27.96 12.13 62.35
N PHE A 42 -26.76 12.58 61.99
CA PHE A 42 -25.90 13.36 62.91
C PHE A 42 -26.44 14.76 63.17
N GLU A 43 -27.04 15.41 62.17
CA GLU A 43 -27.71 16.71 62.30
C GLU A 43 -28.81 16.65 63.37
N ASP A 44 -29.69 15.65 63.29
CA ASP A 44 -30.76 15.40 64.26
C ASP A 44 -30.20 15.14 65.66
N SER A 45 -29.14 14.32 65.75
CA SER A 45 -28.50 13.95 67.03
C SER A 45 -27.74 15.12 67.68
N LEU A 46 -27.09 15.99 66.89
CA LEU A 46 -26.30 17.12 67.38
C LEU A 46 -27.15 18.35 67.67
N SER A 47 -28.30 18.51 67.00
CA SER A 47 -29.29 19.55 67.31
C SER A 47 -29.72 19.50 68.79
N SER A 48 -29.76 18.29 69.36
CA SER A 48 -30.10 18.05 70.77
C SER A 48 -29.00 18.44 71.77
N ARG A 49 -27.75 18.58 71.32
CA ARG A 49 -26.55 18.84 72.17
C ARG A 49 -26.03 20.28 72.11
N CYS A 50 -26.70 21.18 71.40
CA CYS A 50 -26.39 22.62 71.30
C CYS A 50 -24.96 22.94 70.77
N LEU A 51 -24.50 22.16 69.78
CA LEU A 51 -23.18 22.28 69.15
C LEU A 51 -23.26 22.98 67.79
N GLN A 52 -23.20 24.32 67.79
CA GLN A 52 -23.45 25.14 66.59
C GLN A 52 -22.37 25.04 65.50
N GLY A 53 -21.08 24.92 65.86
CA GLY A 53 -19.98 24.90 64.88
C GLY A 53 -19.97 23.65 63.99
N THR A 54 -20.11 22.47 64.59
CA THR A 54 -20.19 21.19 63.86
C THR A 54 -21.45 21.09 63.00
N LEU A 55 -22.57 21.68 63.45
CA LEU A 55 -23.83 21.73 62.71
C LEU A 55 -23.72 22.57 61.43
N GLU A 56 -23.02 23.71 61.49
CA GLU A 56 -22.77 24.54 60.30
C GLU A 56 -21.89 23.82 59.28
N LYS A 57 -20.87 23.07 59.72
CA LYS A 57 -20.04 22.23 58.84
C LYS A 57 -20.88 21.15 58.16
N ILE A 58 -21.74 20.44 58.88
CA ILE A 58 -22.63 19.41 58.32
C ILE A 58 -23.55 20.00 57.25
N LYS A 59 -24.16 21.17 57.51
CA LYS A 59 -25.01 21.87 56.54
C LYS A 59 -24.25 22.32 55.30
N LYS A 60 -23.02 22.80 55.47
CA LYS A 60 -22.13 23.16 54.36
C LYS A 60 -21.80 21.93 53.51
N SER A 61 -21.46 20.81 54.13
CA SER A 61 -21.21 19.54 53.43
C SER A 61 -22.43 19.06 52.65
N HIS A 62 -23.63 19.16 53.23
CA HIS A 62 -24.88 18.81 52.53
C HIS A 62 -25.09 19.66 51.28
N SER A 63 -24.92 20.99 51.38
CA SER A 63 -25.07 21.91 50.25
C SER A 63 -24.04 21.66 49.14
N MET A 64 -22.79 21.33 49.49
CA MET A 64 -21.75 20.98 48.51
C MET A 64 -22.11 19.72 47.74
N LEU A 65 -22.59 18.68 48.43
CA LEU A 65 -23.00 17.42 47.80
C LEU A 65 -24.19 17.57 46.86
N GLU A 66 -25.11 18.48 47.17
CA GLU A 66 -26.27 18.76 46.33
C GLU A 66 -25.87 19.51 45.05
N THR A 67 -24.89 20.40 45.15
CA THR A 67 -24.32 21.12 43.99
C THR A 67 -23.54 20.17 43.08
N LEU A 68 -22.70 19.30 43.65
CA LEU A 68 -21.93 18.30 42.91
C LEU A 68 -22.81 17.33 42.13
N ASP A 69 -23.88 16.84 42.75
CA ASP A 69 -24.84 15.93 42.11
C ASP A 69 -25.48 16.54 40.85
N GLN A 70 -25.85 17.83 40.92
CA GLN A 70 -26.42 18.56 39.78
C GLN A 70 -25.40 18.83 38.67
N GLU A 71 -24.17 19.23 39.04
CA GLU A 71 -23.11 19.49 38.06
C GLU A 71 -22.68 18.22 37.33
N TRP A 72 -22.60 17.08 38.03
CA TRP A 72 -22.22 15.81 37.44
C TRP A 72 -23.25 15.28 36.45
N GLN A 73 -24.54 15.38 36.76
CA GLN A 73 -25.61 15.02 35.81
C GLN A 73 -25.48 15.82 34.51
N HIS A 74 -25.19 17.12 34.60
CA HIS A 74 -25.01 17.95 33.42
C HIS A 74 -23.74 17.62 32.63
N ARG A 75 -22.60 17.39 33.31
CA ARG A 75 -21.34 16.99 32.66
C ARG A 75 -21.45 15.60 32.00
N TRP A 76 -22.26 14.70 32.57
CA TRP A 76 -22.53 13.38 32.02
C TRP A 76 -23.33 13.42 30.71
N GLU A 77 -24.40 14.22 30.63
CA GLU A 77 -25.17 14.38 29.40
C GLU A 77 -24.31 14.90 28.23
N GLN A 78 -23.28 15.69 28.51
CA GLN A 78 -22.35 16.21 27.49
C GLN A 78 -21.40 15.13 26.92
N LEU A 79 -21.14 14.04 27.66
CA LEU A 79 -20.14 13.03 27.32
C LEU A 79 -20.60 11.95 26.34
N ASN A 80 -21.92 11.82 26.09
CA ASN A 80 -22.53 11.04 25.00
C ASN A 80 -21.63 9.94 24.37
N ASN A 81 -21.35 8.88 25.15
CA ASN A 81 -20.61 7.66 24.77
C ASN A 81 -19.09 7.78 24.52
N CYS A 82 -18.38 8.79 25.04
CA CYS A 82 -16.91 8.83 24.99
C CYS A 82 -16.27 8.15 26.22
N GLN A 83 -15.41 7.14 25.99
CA GLN A 83 -14.59 6.54 27.05
C GLN A 83 -13.24 7.29 27.22
N PRO A 84 -12.88 7.75 28.42
CA PRO A 84 -11.58 8.32 28.78
C PRO A 84 -10.49 7.25 28.90
N SER A 85 -9.24 7.69 29.04
CA SER A 85 -8.05 6.82 29.05
C SER A 85 -7.94 5.94 30.30
N LEU A 86 -7.46 4.71 30.13
CA LEU A 86 -7.26 3.70 31.18
C LEU A 86 -6.58 4.22 32.46
N PHE A 87 -5.52 5.03 32.32
CA PHE A 87 -4.79 5.61 33.45
C PHE A 87 -5.68 6.51 34.34
N LEU A 88 -6.58 7.24 33.71
CA LEU A 88 -7.47 8.18 34.37
C LEU A 88 -8.61 7.46 35.09
N THR A 89 -9.10 6.37 34.50
CA THR A 89 -10.08 5.46 35.11
C THR A 89 -9.51 4.81 36.37
N GLN A 90 -8.27 4.30 36.34
CA GLN A 90 -7.61 3.71 37.52
C GLN A 90 -7.40 4.72 38.65
N THR A 91 -7.03 5.95 38.30
CA THR A 91 -6.81 7.04 39.25
C THR A 91 -8.14 7.46 39.91
N LEU A 92 -9.23 7.48 39.13
CA LEU A 92 -10.57 7.77 39.65
C LEU A 92 -11.09 6.64 40.56
N GLU A 93 -10.87 5.37 40.20
CA GLU A 93 -11.22 4.22 41.05
C GLU A 93 -10.54 4.28 42.42
N GLN A 94 -9.26 4.65 42.44
CA GLN A 94 -8.51 4.79 43.70
C GLN A 94 -9.14 5.86 44.60
N SER A 95 -9.53 7.02 44.06
CA SER A 95 -10.19 8.07 44.84
C SER A 95 -11.59 7.67 45.33
N VAL A 96 -12.35 6.91 44.54
CA VAL A 96 -13.67 6.38 44.97
C VAL A 96 -13.49 5.35 46.09
N ALA A 97 -12.43 4.53 46.04
CA ALA A 97 -12.09 3.60 47.10
C ALA A 97 -11.70 4.33 48.40
N ASP A 98 -10.87 5.37 48.31
CA ASP A 98 -10.47 6.21 49.46
C ASP A 98 -11.70 6.88 50.09
N LEU A 99 -12.63 7.41 49.27
CA LEU A 99 -13.89 7.97 49.75
C LEU A 99 -14.76 6.94 50.47
N SER A 100 -14.83 5.70 49.95
CA SER A 100 -15.55 4.61 50.61
C SER A 100 -14.91 4.23 51.95
N GLU A 101 -13.59 4.29 52.08
CA GLU A 101 -12.90 4.08 53.35
C GLU A 101 -13.23 5.19 54.36
N LYS A 102 -13.26 6.45 53.92
CA LYS A 102 -13.66 7.59 54.76
C LYS A 102 -15.12 7.53 55.21
N TYR A 103 -16.02 7.06 54.35
CA TYR A 103 -17.40 6.76 54.76
C TYR A 103 -17.45 5.67 55.84
N ARG A 104 -16.62 4.62 55.73
CA ARG A 104 -16.57 3.54 56.73
C ARG A 104 -16.03 4.04 58.08
N GLU A 105 -15.01 4.89 58.07
CA GLU A 105 -14.52 5.57 59.28
C GLU A 105 -15.66 6.34 59.97
N LEU A 106 -16.41 7.13 59.21
CA LEU A 106 -17.58 7.87 59.69
C LEU A 106 -18.67 6.95 60.29
N GLU A 107 -18.93 5.79 59.68
CA GLU A 107 -19.93 4.82 60.15
C GLU A 107 -19.54 4.16 61.47
N THR A 108 -18.25 4.00 61.73
CA THR A 108 -17.72 3.39 62.96
C THR A 108 -17.61 4.34 64.16
N LEU A 109 -17.92 5.63 63.98
CA LEU A 109 -17.86 6.63 65.05
C LEU A 109 -18.93 6.36 66.12
N VAL A 110 -18.48 6.16 67.36
CA VAL A 110 -19.33 5.98 68.55
C VAL A 110 -19.24 7.23 69.43
N ALA A 111 -20.36 7.65 70.02
CA ALA A 111 -20.41 8.80 70.90
C ALA A 111 -19.63 8.56 72.20
N ASP A 112 -18.42 9.13 72.29
CA ASP A 112 -17.51 9.12 73.45
C ASP A 112 -16.96 10.55 73.72
N ASP A 113 -16.16 10.75 74.79
CA ASP A 113 -15.68 12.08 75.25
C ASP A 113 -14.86 12.87 74.20
N TYR A 114 -14.37 12.22 73.13
CA TYR A 114 -13.61 12.83 72.02
C TYR A 114 -14.38 12.88 70.68
N PHE A 115 -15.68 12.58 70.71
CA PHE A 115 -16.52 12.39 69.52
C PHE A 115 -16.58 13.62 68.59
N GLU A 116 -16.71 14.82 69.14
CA GLU A 116 -16.88 16.06 68.37
C GLU A 116 -15.67 16.37 67.48
N LYS A 117 -14.46 16.38 68.07
CA LYS A 117 -13.23 16.65 67.33
C LYS A 117 -12.95 15.60 66.26
N THR A 118 -13.19 14.33 66.58
CA THR A 118 -12.98 13.21 65.66
C THR A 118 -13.97 13.25 64.49
N LEU A 119 -15.22 13.64 64.75
CA LEU A 119 -16.25 13.83 63.72
C LEU A 119 -15.91 14.99 62.79
N GLU A 120 -15.46 16.13 63.34
CA GLU A 120 -15.04 17.27 62.53
C GLU A 120 -13.83 16.95 61.64
N ASP A 121 -12.79 16.33 62.20
CA ASP A 121 -11.60 15.93 61.42
C ASP A 121 -11.96 14.92 60.31
N THR A 122 -12.91 14.02 60.56
CA THR A 122 -13.38 13.03 59.57
C THR A 122 -14.22 13.69 58.47
N ILE A 123 -15.09 14.65 58.81
CA ILE A 123 -15.86 15.42 57.84
C ILE A 123 -14.93 16.26 56.96
N ASP A 124 -13.96 16.97 57.57
CA ASP A 124 -13.01 17.82 56.84
C ASP A 124 -12.13 16.99 55.89
N ALA A 125 -11.63 15.82 56.33
CA ALA A 125 -10.87 14.90 55.49
C ALA A 125 -11.69 14.39 54.30
N MET A 126 -12.97 14.08 54.52
CA MET A 126 -13.82 13.54 53.48
C MET A 126 -14.26 14.63 52.47
N ILE A 127 -14.51 15.86 52.91
CA ILE A 127 -14.74 16.99 51.98
C ILE A 127 -13.54 17.14 51.04
N SER A 128 -12.31 17.07 51.58
CA SER A 128 -11.09 17.13 50.76
C SER A 128 -11.02 16.00 49.74
N THR A 129 -11.42 14.77 50.09
CA THR A 129 -11.47 13.64 49.15
C THR A 129 -12.53 13.83 48.06
N ILE A 130 -13.69 14.41 48.40
CA ILE A 130 -14.75 14.72 47.43
C ILE A 130 -14.28 15.78 46.41
N GLU A 131 -13.59 16.83 46.87
CA GLU A 131 -13.01 17.85 45.99
C GLU A 131 -11.95 17.25 45.05
N GLU A 132 -11.14 16.31 45.54
CA GLU A 132 -10.17 15.58 44.71
C GLU A 132 -10.84 14.70 43.65
N VAL A 133 -11.93 14.00 44.02
CA VAL A 133 -12.73 13.21 43.07
C VAL A 133 -13.33 14.11 41.99
N ASP A 134 -13.93 15.25 42.35
CA ASP A 134 -14.51 16.19 41.37
C ASP A 134 -13.46 16.74 40.40
N GLY A 135 -12.28 17.12 40.91
CA GLY A 135 -11.17 17.57 40.07
C GLY A 135 -10.74 16.52 39.06
N ARG A 136 -10.57 15.27 39.49
CA ARG A 136 -10.20 14.14 38.61
C ARG A 136 -11.29 13.85 37.56
N ILE A 137 -12.56 13.95 37.93
CA ILE A 137 -13.68 13.82 36.99
C ILE A 137 -13.62 14.94 35.96
N SER A 138 -13.46 16.19 36.38
CA SER A 138 -13.36 17.34 35.47
C SER A 138 -12.24 17.16 34.46
N ASP A 139 -11.05 16.76 34.91
CA ASP A 139 -9.90 16.46 34.04
C ASP A 139 -10.22 15.35 33.04
N ALA A 140 -10.96 14.32 33.47
CA ALA A 140 -11.41 13.23 32.61
C ALA A 140 -12.41 13.64 31.54
N VAL A 141 -13.39 14.45 31.93
CA VAL A 141 -14.37 15.00 31.00
C VAL A 141 -13.69 15.91 29.98
N GLU A 142 -12.80 16.80 30.43
CA GLU A 142 -12.08 17.72 29.56
C GLU A 142 -11.16 16.97 28.58
N HIS A 143 -10.44 15.95 29.06
CA HIS A 143 -9.58 15.14 28.19
C HIS A 143 -10.39 14.36 27.13
N ALA A 144 -11.51 13.75 27.52
CA ALA A 144 -12.40 13.05 26.60
C ALA A 144 -13.01 13.99 25.54
N TYR A 145 -13.44 15.19 25.97
CA TYR A 145 -13.95 16.24 25.08
C TYR A 145 -12.88 16.69 24.07
N ASN A 146 -11.67 16.95 24.54
CA ASN A 146 -10.54 17.35 23.69
C ASN A 146 -10.16 16.26 22.68
N MET A 147 -10.18 14.98 23.09
CA MET A 147 -9.93 13.84 22.20
C MET A 147 -11.00 13.75 21.11
N ARG A 148 -12.28 13.83 21.47
CA ARG A 148 -13.41 13.82 20.52
C ARG A 148 -13.28 14.94 19.49
N ASN A 149 -12.94 16.15 19.92
CA ASN A 149 -12.74 17.28 19.01
C ASN A 149 -11.58 17.05 18.03
N ARG A 150 -10.47 16.44 18.48
CA ARG A 150 -9.35 16.07 17.60
C ARG A 150 -9.77 15.02 16.57
N VAL A 151 -10.52 14.00 16.99
CA VAL A 151 -11.04 12.96 16.08
C VAL A 151 -12.00 13.57 15.06
N ASN A 152 -12.98 14.37 15.50
CA ASN A 152 -13.93 15.04 14.61
C ASN A 152 -13.22 15.96 13.61
N LYS A 153 -12.23 16.74 14.05
CA LYS A 153 -11.43 17.58 13.16
C LYS A 153 -10.67 16.76 12.12
N THR A 154 -10.14 15.60 12.51
CA THR A 154 -9.45 14.68 11.60
C THR A 154 -10.41 14.06 10.58
N ILE A 155 -11.60 13.62 11.03
CA ILE A 155 -12.65 13.07 10.16
C ILE A 155 -13.12 14.12 9.14
N HIS A 156 -13.41 15.35 9.59
CA HIS A 156 -13.79 16.44 8.70
C HIS A 156 -12.68 16.76 7.70
N GLY A 157 -11.42 16.82 8.14
CA GLY A 157 -10.28 17.03 7.24
C GLY A 157 -10.16 15.93 6.17
N ILE A 158 -10.34 14.66 6.53
CA ILE A 158 -10.35 13.55 5.57
C ILE A 158 -11.53 13.66 4.59
N ALA A 159 -12.71 14.03 5.07
CA ALA A 159 -13.90 14.19 4.24
C ALA A 159 -13.75 15.34 3.24
N ASP A 160 -13.18 16.48 3.67
CA ASP A 160 -12.91 17.62 2.80
C ASP A 160 -11.89 17.26 1.70
N MET A 161 -10.79 16.58 2.07
CA MET A 161 -9.80 16.07 1.10
C MET A 161 -10.41 15.09 0.10
N ALA A 162 -11.27 14.17 0.56
CA ALA A 162 -11.95 13.22 -0.31
C ALA A 162 -12.94 13.91 -1.27
N SER A 163 -13.64 14.95 -0.79
CA SER A 163 -14.54 15.78 -1.60
C SER A 163 -13.77 16.53 -2.69
N GLU A 164 -12.64 17.14 -2.34
CA GLU A 164 -11.78 17.84 -3.30
C GLU A 164 -11.23 16.90 -4.38
N GLN A 165 -10.75 15.71 -3.99
CA GLN A 165 -10.29 14.70 -4.94
C GLN A 165 -11.40 14.20 -5.86
N MET A 166 -12.61 14.01 -5.34
CA MET A 166 -13.77 13.61 -6.14
C MET A 166 -14.16 14.68 -7.15
N GLU A 167 -14.10 15.94 -6.77
CA GLU A 167 -14.39 17.06 -7.66
C GLU A 167 -13.33 17.17 -8.77
N HIS A 168 -12.05 17.07 -8.42
CA HIS A 168 -10.96 17.05 -9.41
C HIS A 168 -11.12 15.90 -10.42
N LEU A 169 -11.48 14.70 -9.95
CA LEU A 169 -11.78 13.56 -10.81
C LEU A 169 -12.96 13.84 -11.76
N ARG A 170 -14.07 14.41 -11.27
CA ARG A 170 -15.22 14.77 -12.11
C ARG A 170 -14.86 15.77 -13.19
N GLN A 171 -14.06 16.78 -12.85
CA GLN A 171 -13.58 17.77 -13.82
C GLN A 171 -12.71 17.11 -14.89
N ALA A 172 -11.79 16.23 -14.49
CA ALA A 172 -10.97 15.47 -15.44
C ALA A 172 -11.81 14.62 -16.40
N ILE A 173 -12.88 13.96 -15.92
CA ILE A 173 -13.82 13.21 -16.76
C ILE A 173 -14.53 14.15 -17.75
N ALA A 174 -15.04 15.29 -17.27
CA ALA A 174 -15.78 16.24 -18.10
C ALA A 174 -14.90 16.86 -19.21
N TYR A 175 -13.66 17.21 -18.89
CA TYR A 175 -12.70 17.71 -19.87
C TYR A 175 -12.22 16.60 -20.82
N GLY A 176 -11.91 15.42 -20.30
CA GLY A 176 -11.43 14.26 -21.05
C GLY A 176 -12.42 13.72 -22.08
N ALA A 177 -13.72 13.93 -21.86
CA ALA A 177 -14.76 13.60 -22.83
C ALA A 177 -14.71 14.46 -24.11
N ASN A 178 -14.13 15.66 -24.04
CA ASN A 178 -14.17 16.64 -25.14
C ASN A 178 -12.79 16.93 -25.73
N ARG A 179 -11.71 16.78 -24.95
CA ARG A 179 -10.33 17.14 -25.36
C ARG A 179 -9.28 16.36 -24.60
N LEU A 180 -8.05 16.43 -25.09
CA LEU A 180 -6.87 15.99 -24.35
C LEU A 180 -6.59 16.92 -23.15
N LEU A 181 -6.09 16.33 -22.08
CA LEU A 181 -5.79 16.99 -20.82
C LEU A 181 -4.32 17.45 -20.73
N HIS A 182 -4.12 18.47 -19.92
CA HIS A 182 -2.83 18.85 -19.38
C HIS A 182 -2.47 17.99 -18.16
N TYR A 183 -1.17 17.88 -17.85
CA TYR A 183 -0.67 17.10 -16.72
C TYR A 183 -1.32 17.48 -15.38
N GLU A 184 -1.55 18.77 -15.14
CA GLU A 184 -2.16 19.30 -13.91
C GLU A 184 -3.66 19.00 -13.79
N GLU A 185 -4.32 18.67 -14.91
CA GLU A 185 -5.74 18.34 -14.97
C GLU A 185 -6.00 16.86 -14.67
N LEU A 186 -4.97 16.00 -14.70
CA LEU A 186 -5.10 14.58 -14.39
C LEU A 186 -5.26 14.35 -12.89
N PRO A 187 -6.07 13.38 -12.46
CA PRO A 187 -6.04 12.91 -11.09
C PRO A 187 -4.65 12.34 -10.75
N VAL A 188 -4.21 12.50 -9.50
CA VAL A 188 -2.86 12.14 -9.03
C VAL A 188 -2.41 10.73 -9.46
N PRO A 189 -3.24 9.66 -9.41
CA PRO A 189 -2.79 8.32 -9.78
C PRO A 189 -2.40 8.15 -11.25
N TRP A 190 -2.87 9.02 -12.16
CA TRP A 190 -2.55 8.98 -13.60
C TRP A 190 -1.36 9.87 -13.98
N ARG A 191 -0.78 10.61 -13.03
CA ARG A 191 0.32 11.55 -13.27
C ARG A 191 1.69 10.85 -13.27
N ASN A 192 2.03 10.20 -14.38
CA ASN A 192 3.25 9.39 -14.47
C ASN A 192 4.55 10.19 -14.69
N ASN A 193 4.55 11.18 -15.58
CA ASN A 193 5.75 11.93 -15.98
C ASN A 193 5.47 13.44 -15.96
N LYS A 194 6.09 14.17 -15.03
CA LYS A 194 5.90 15.61 -14.85
C LYS A 194 6.46 16.48 -15.97
N HIS A 195 7.33 15.94 -16.82
CA HIS A 195 7.97 16.68 -17.91
C HIS A 195 7.14 16.66 -19.21
N ILE A 196 6.13 15.80 -19.28
CA ILE A 196 5.14 15.75 -20.35
C ILE A 196 3.95 16.60 -19.88
N HIS A 197 3.67 17.71 -20.57
CA HIS A 197 2.69 18.68 -20.09
C HIS A 197 1.32 18.54 -20.73
N THR A 198 1.25 17.99 -21.94
CA THR A 198 0.04 17.95 -22.78
C THR A 198 -0.19 16.57 -23.41
N GLY A 199 -1.38 16.39 -23.99
CA GLY A 199 -1.69 15.23 -24.82
C GLY A 199 -2.25 14.02 -24.05
N TYR A 200 -2.66 14.18 -22.79
CA TYR A 200 -3.18 13.09 -21.98
C TYR A 200 -4.64 12.75 -22.29
N ARG A 201 -4.96 11.46 -22.28
CA ARG A 201 -6.32 10.93 -22.45
C ARG A 201 -6.94 10.66 -21.07
N PHE A 202 -8.26 10.86 -20.96
CA PHE A 202 -9.03 10.46 -19.77
C PHE A 202 -10.43 10.02 -20.20
N LEU A 203 -10.52 8.77 -20.64
CA LEU A 203 -11.62 8.19 -21.40
C LEU A 203 -12.45 7.24 -20.53
N SER A 204 -13.76 7.15 -20.81
CA SER A 204 -14.70 6.39 -19.98
C SER A 204 -14.79 4.91 -20.34
N THR A 205 -14.54 4.54 -21.60
CA THR A 205 -14.70 3.15 -22.05
C THR A 205 -13.43 2.61 -22.72
N PRO A 206 -13.18 1.28 -22.64
CA PRO A 206 -12.12 0.64 -23.42
C PRO A 206 -12.26 0.87 -24.92
N ALA A 207 -13.50 0.95 -25.43
CA ALA A 207 -13.75 1.21 -26.85
C ALA A 207 -13.22 2.58 -27.28
N ASP A 208 -13.41 3.61 -26.46
CA ASP A 208 -12.85 4.95 -26.71
C ASP A 208 -11.32 4.92 -26.70
N CYS A 209 -10.73 4.15 -25.78
CA CYS A 209 -9.28 3.93 -25.74
C CYS A 209 -8.77 3.27 -27.03
N PHE A 210 -9.47 2.28 -27.60
CA PHE A 210 -9.12 1.72 -28.91
C PHE A 210 -9.37 2.69 -30.07
N HIS A 211 -10.43 3.51 -30.01
CA HIS A 211 -10.67 4.56 -30.99
C HIS A 211 -9.53 5.60 -30.99
N SER A 212 -8.87 5.81 -29.84
CA SER A 212 -7.76 6.76 -29.74
C SER A 212 -6.53 6.41 -30.56
N LEU A 213 -6.42 5.17 -31.04
CA LEU A 213 -5.41 4.79 -32.04
C LEU A 213 -5.48 5.64 -33.31
N LEU A 214 -6.63 6.26 -33.60
CA LEU A 214 -6.87 7.03 -34.82
C LEU A 214 -6.49 8.52 -34.70
N TYR A 215 -6.03 9.00 -33.54
CA TYR A 215 -5.60 10.39 -33.36
C TYR A 215 -4.31 10.50 -32.52
N ILE A 216 -3.68 11.67 -32.57
CA ILE A 216 -2.38 11.91 -31.91
C ILE A 216 -2.60 12.33 -30.45
N HIS A 217 -1.85 11.72 -29.55
CA HIS A 217 -1.81 11.97 -28.12
C HIS A 217 -0.43 11.55 -27.56
N ASN A 218 -0.16 11.77 -26.28
CA ASN A 218 1.16 11.49 -25.69
C ASN A 218 1.56 10.01 -25.73
N GLU A 219 0.58 9.11 -25.65
CA GLU A 219 0.80 7.65 -25.72
C GLU A 219 0.94 7.11 -27.16
N THR A 220 0.74 7.91 -28.21
CA THR A 220 0.71 7.42 -29.60
C THR A 220 2.01 6.71 -29.99
N GLY A 221 3.17 7.31 -29.70
CA GLY A 221 4.45 6.67 -29.99
C GLY A 221 4.70 5.40 -29.17
N ASN A 222 4.27 5.35 -27.91
CA ASN A 222 4.41 4.15 -27.07
C ASN A 222 3.62 2.97 -27.65
N ILE A 223 2.39 3.22 -28.12
CA ILE A 223 1.55 2.20 -28.76
C ILE A 223 2.17 1.72 -30.07
N TYR A 224 2.45 2.64 -31.00
CA TYR A 224 2.83 2.27 -32.36
C TYR A 224 4.22 1.63 -32.45
N THR A 225 5.17 2.02 -31.62
CA THR A 225 6.51 1.40 -31.59
C THR A 225 6.42 -0.10 -31.29
N HIS A 226 5.66 -0.50 -30.28
CA HIS A 226 5.47 -1.92 -29.93
C HIS A 226 4.47 -2.64 -30.83
N LEU A 227 3.43 -1.99 -31.33
CA LEU A 227 2.48 -2.59 -32.29
C LEU A 227 3.17 -2.94 -33.62
N ILE A 228 3.97 -2.03 -34.15
CA ILE A 228 4.78 -2.29 -35.35
C ILE A 228 5.81 -3.38 -35.06
N GLY A 229 6.51 -3.28 -33.91
CA GLY A 229 7.44 -4.30 -33.46
C GLY A 229 6.80 -5.70 -33.40
N PHE A 230 5.58 -5.81 -32.89
CA PHE A 230 4.83 -7.06 -32.83
C PHE A 230 4.68 -7.70 -34.21
N PHE A 231 4.20 -6.95 -35.21
CA PHE A 231 4.01 -7.51 -36.56
C PHE A 231 5.35 -7.86 -37.22
N VAL A 232 6.40 -7.07 -36.99
CA VAL A 232 7.75 -7.35 -37.51
C VAL A 232 8.29 -8.65 -36.93
N PHE A 233 8.29 -8.81 -35.60
CA PHE A 233 8.83 -10.02 -34.96
C PHE A 233 7.93 -11.25 -35.15
N LEU A 234 6.62 -11.07 -35.29
CA LEU A 234 5.71 -12.14 -35.68
C LEU A 234 6.04 -12.65 -37.09
N GLY A 235 6.22 -11.73 -38.05
CA GLY A 235 6.61 -12.07 -39.42
C GLY A 235 7.97 -12.78 -39.48
N ILE A 236 8.97 -12.28 -38.75
CA ILE A 236 10.28 -12.94 -38.64
C ILE A 236 10.14 -14.33 -38.02
N GLY A 237 9.39 -14.47 -36.92
CA GLY A 237 9.18 -15.77 -36.27
C GLY A 237 8.51 -16.80 -37.19
N ILE A 238 7.49 -16.39 -37.96
CA ILE A 238 6.85 -17.24 -38.98
C ILE A 238 7.86 -17.61 -40.08
N TYR A 239 8.62 -16.64 -40.58
CA TYR A 239 9.64 -16.92 -41.59
C TYR A 239 10.67 -17.94 -41.11
N GLU A 240 11.21 -17.77 -39.89
CA GLU A 240 12.21 -18.66 -39.33
C GLU A 240 11.68 -20.06 -39.06
N LEU A 241 10.48 -20.20 -38.51
CA LEU A 241 9.92 -21.50 -38.15
C LEU A 241 9.50 -22.34 -39.36
N PHE A 242 9.05 -21.70 -40.45
CA PHE A 242 8.42 -22.40 -41.58
C PHE A 242 9.22 -22.36 -42.88
N TYR A 243 10.05 -21.33 -43.10
CA TYR A 243 10.70 -21.10 -44.40
C TYR A 243 12.22 -21.07 -44.33
N SER A 244 12.81 -20.79 -43.17
CA SER A 244 14.26 -20.69 -43.02
C SER A 244 14.95 -22.03 -43.22
N GLN A 245 15.95 -22.04 -44.12
CA GLN A 245 16.80 -23.20 -44.34
C GLN A 245 17.55 -23.59 -43.05
N LEU A 246 17.93 -22.60 -42.22
CA LEU A 246 18.65 -22.84 -40.98
C LEU A 246 17.84 -23.72 -40.02
N LEU A 247 16.56 -23.41 -39.81
CA LEU A 247 15.70 -24.18 -38.90
C LEU A 247 15.12 -25.44 -39.55
N SER A 248 15.06 -25.52 -40.88
CA SER A 248 14.56 -26.73 -41.56
C SER A 248 15.36 -27.99 -41.24
N GLY A 249 16.67 -27.85 -41.05
CA GLY A 249 17.63 -28.94 -40.82
C GLY A 249 17.96 -29.25 -39.36
N VAL A 250 17.27 -28.65 -38.39
CA VAL A 250 17.53 -28.86 -36.96
C VAL A 250 16.45 -29.70 -36.28
N PRO A 251 16.76 -30.36 -35.15
CA PRO A 251 15.78 -31.10 -34.36
C PRO A 251 14.53 -30.28 -34.00
N GLY A 252 13.41 -30.96 -33.78
CA GLY A 252 12.14 -30.31 -33.45
C GLY A 252 12.20 -29.47 -32.16
N ILE A 253 13.06 -29.85 -31.21
CA ILE A 253 13.21 -29.14 -29.94
C ILE A 253 13.84 -27.74 -30.13
N ASP A 254 14.81 -27.56 -31.04
CA ASP A 254 15.35 -26.25 -31.40
C ASP A 254 14.25 -25.31 -31.92
N LYS A 255 13.34 -25.85 -32.76
CA LYS A 255 12.20 -25.09 -33.28
C LYS A 255 11.26 -24.67 -32.15
N ILE A 256 11.04 -25.52 -31.16
CA ILE A 256 10.24 -25.19 -29.98
C ILE A 256 10.90 -24.07 -29.18
N ILE A 257 12.21 -24.14 -28.91
CA ILE A 257 12.93 -23.10 -28.17
C ILE A 257 12.86 -21.75 -28.90
N PHE A 258 13.03 -21.75 -30.22
CA PHE A 258 12.82 -20.56 -31.05
C PHE A 258 11.40 -20.02 -30.97
N ALA A 259 10.40 -20.91 -31.08
CA ALA A 259 9.00 -20.53 -30.98
C ALA A 259 8.68 -19.92 -29.61
N VAL A 260 9.20 -20.47 -28.51
CA VAL A 260 9.03 -19.91 -27.16
C VAL A 260 9.58 -18.49 -27.10
N PHE A 261 10.78 -18.23 -27.63
CA PHE A 261 11.35 -16.88 -27.66
C PHE A 261 10.47 -15.90 -28.46
N PHE A 262 10.06 -16.24 -29.69
CA PHE A 262 9.24 -15.35 -30.50
C PHE A 262 7.84 -15.14 -29.94
N LEU A 263 7.21 -16.17 -29.39
CA LEU A 263 5.91 -16.04 -28.72
C LEU A 263 6.03 -15.14 -27.47
N ALA A 264 7.11 -15.28 -26.69
CA ALA A 264 7.38 -14.42 -25.55
C ALA A 264 7.60 -12.95 -25.97
N ALA A 265 8.36 -12.71 -27.04
CA ALA A 265 8.58 -11.39 -27.61
C ALA A 265 7.27 -10.76 -28.10
N CYS A 266 6.50 -11.49 -28.92
CA CYS A 266 5.21 -11.04 -29.43
C CYS A 266 4.23 -10.75 -28.28
N LYS A 267 4.16 -11.63 -27.29
CA LYS A 267 3.35 -11.42 -26.08
C LYS A 267 3.77 -10.14 -25.36
N CYS A 268 5.06 -9.92 -25.13
CA CYS A 268 5.56 -8.73 -24.43
C CYS A 268 5.14 -7.45 -25.16
N LEU A 269 5.36 -7.38 -26.48
CA LEU A 269 5.02 -6.20 -27.28
C LEU A 269 3.50 -5.96 -27.33
N MET A 270 2.70 -7.03 -27.43
CA MET A 270 1.24 -6.92 -27.41
C MET A 270 0.69 -6.49 -26.04
N CYS A 271 1.19 -7.07 -24.95
CA CYS A 271 0.82 -6.66 -23.59
C CYS A 271 1.09 -5.16 -23.37
N SER A 272 2.27 -4.70 -23.78
CA SER A 272 2.63 -3.28 -23.72
C SER A 272 1.72 -2.40 -24.59
N THR A 273 1.43 -2.83 -25.83
CA THR A 273 0.52 -2.12 -26.72
C THR A 273 -0.88 -1.97 -26.12
N VAL A 274 -1.42 -3.04 -25.54
CA VAL A 274 -2.74 -3.03 -24.87
C VAL A 274 -2.72 -2.11 -23.66
N TRP A 275 -1.67 -2.19 -22.84
CA TRP A 275 -1.49 -1.31 -21.68
C TRP A 275 -1.51 0.17 -22.09
N HIS A 276 -0.64 0.57 -23.02
CA HIS A 276 -0.57 1.95 -23.48
C HIS A 276 -1.82 2.39 -24.24
N THR A 277 -2.55 1.48 -24.88
CA THR A 277 -3.86 1.79 -25.46
C THR A 277 -4.86 2.15 -24.36
N LEU A 278 -4.90 1.37 -23.28
CA LEU A 278 -5.84 1.51 -22.17
C LEU A 278 -5.37 2.45 -21.04
N SER A 279 -4.14 2.97 -21.07
CA SER A 279 -3.59 3.84 -20.00
C SER A 279 -4.35 5.15 -19.81
N GLY A 280 -5.16 5.55 -20.80
CA GLY A 280 -6.05 6.71 -20.72
C GLY A 280 -7.41 6.43 -20.06
N ILE A 281 -7.70 5.22 -19.58
CA ILE A 281 -9.02 4.91 -19.00
C ILE A 281 -9.18 5.54 -17.60
N ASN A 282 -10.36 6.10 -17.32
CA ASN A 282 -10.67 6.70 -16.01
C ASN A 282 -11.06 5.69 -14.92
N ASP A 283 -11.24 4.42 -15.28
CA ASP A 283 -11.43 3.33 -14.33
C ASP A 283 -10.09 2.86 -13.75
N TYR A 284 -9.85 3.19 -12.48
CA TYR A 284 -8.62 2.87 -11.76
C TYR A 284 -8.33 1.37 -11.71
N GLN A 285 -9.36 0.52 -11.60
CA GLN A 285 -9.15 -0.91 -11.50
C GLN A 285 -8.68 -1.51 -12.83
N THR A 286 -9.26 -1.08 -13.96
CA THR A 286 -8.78 -1.48 -15.28
C THR A 286 -7.39 -0.92 -15.56
N PHE A 287 -7.14 0.35 -15.23
CA PHE A 287 -5.82 0.97 -15.36
C PHE A 287 -4.72 0.14 -14.67
N THR A 288 -4.86 -0.12 -13.36
CA THR A 288 -3.86 -0.90 -12.60
C THR A 288 -3.67 -2.32 -13.14
N ARG A 289 -4.75 -3.04 -13.46
CA ARG A 289 -4.67 -4.42 -14.00
C ARG A 289 -3.97 -4.49 -15.36
N MET A 290 -4.21 -3.51 -16.23
CA MET A 290 -3.58 -3.46 -17.54
C MET A 290 -2.08 -3.13 -17.42
N ALA A 291 -1.68 -2.32 -16.43
CA ALA A 291 -0.27 -2.10 -16.10
C ALA A 291 0.43 -3.42 -15.71
N CYS A 292 -0.24 -4.27 -14.92
CA CYS A 292 0.29 -5.57 -14.52
C CYS A 292 0.55 -6.50 -15.72
N LEU A 293 -0.29 -6.45 -16.76
CA LEU A 293 -0.07 -7.26 -17.97
C LEU A 293 1.24 -6.91 -18.69
N ASP A 294 1.64 -5.63 -18.69
CA ASP A 294 2.90 -5.20 -19.28
C ASP A 294 4.11 -5.76 -18.51
N TYR A 295 4.06 -5.72 -17.17
CA TYR A 295 5.08 -6.35 -16.31
C TYR A 295 5.21 -7.86 -16.54
N VAL A 296 4.09 -8.55 -16.75
CA VAL A 296 4.05 -9.96 -17.11
C VAL A 296 4.65 -10.18 -18.52
N GLY A 297 4.48 -9.22 -19.43
CA GLY A 297 5.16 -9.17 -20.73
C GLY A 297 6.68 -9.24 -20.60
N ILE A 298 7.24 -8.26 -19.88
CA ILE A 298 8.69 -8.12 -19.67
C ILE A 298 9.28 -9.36 -19.00
N SER A 299 8.64 -9.86 -17.93
CA SER A 299 9.14 -11.01 -17.17
C SER A 299 9.28 -12.26 -18.04
N VAL A 300 8.26 -12.57 -18.85
CA VAL A 300 8.27 -13.76 -19.73
C VAL A 300 9.31 -13.61 -20.84
N LEU A 301 9.50 -12.41 -21.40
CA LEU A 301 10.53 -12.16 -22.41
C LEU A 301 11.95 -12.35 -21.86
N ILE A 302 12.23 -11.85 -20.65
CA ILE A 302 13.54 -12.04 -20.00
C ILE A 302 13.82 -13.54 -19.80
N CYS A 303 12.88 -14.27 -19.22
CA CYS A 303 13.05 -15.72 -19.00
C CYS A 303 13.23 -16.49 -20.31
N ALA A 304 12.43 -16.21 -21.34
CA ALA A 304 12.56 -16.88 -22.63
C ALA A 304 13.92 -16.58 -23.30
N SER A 305 14.43 -15.36 -23.14
CA SER A 305 15.76 -14.96 -23.63
C SER A 305 16.88 -15.70 -22.92
N ILE A 306 16.75 -15.93 -21.60
CA ILE A 306 17.70 -16.70 -20.80
C ILE A 306 17.62 -18.20 -21.15
N ILE A 307 16.41 -18.78 -21.24
CA ILE A 307 16.19 -20.18 -21.64
C ILE A 307 16.84 -20.48 -22.99
N LEU A 308 16.75 -19.55 -23.95
CA LEU A 308 17.42 -19.67 -25.25
C LEU A 308 18.95 -19.80 -25.09
N CYS A 309 19.56 -18.97 -24.25
CA CYS A 309 21.00 -19.05 -23.96
C CYS A 309 21.37 -20.32 -23.20
N GLU A 310 20.57 -20.75 -22.22
CA GLU A 310 20.79 -21.97 -21.44
C GLU A 310 20.70 -23.22 -22.34
N TYR A 311 19.71 -23.25 -23.24
CA TYR A 311 19.51 -24.36 -24.17
C TYR A 311 20.71 -24.55 -25.09
N TYR A 312 21.17 -23.48 -25.75
CA TYR A 312 22.30 -23.56 -26.68
C TYR A 312 23.67 -23.58 -25.99
N GLY A 313 23.79 -22.98 -24.82
CA GLY A 313 25.03 -23.01 -24.04
C GLY A 313 25.34 -24.40 -23.52
N PHE A 314 24.32 -25.10 -23.01
CA PHE A 314 24.45 -26.47 -22.50
C PHE A 314 23.89 -27.51 -23.47
N TYR A 315 24.00 -27.27 -24.78
CA TYR A 315 23.30 -28.05 -25.81
C TYR A 315 23.49 -29.56 -25.67
N CYS A 316 24.72 -30.02 -25.38
CA CYS A 316 25.03 -31.43 -25.13
C CYS A 316 25.20 -31.78 -23.64
N HIS A 317 24.99 -30.85 -22.71
CA HIS A 317 25.02 -31.12 -21.27
C HIS A 317 23.60 -31.18 -20.68
N ASP A 318 22.87 -32.27 -20.98
CA ASP A 318 21.44 -32.41 -20.70
C ASP A 318 21.04 -32.13 -19.24
N ILE A 319 21.81 -32.64 -18.27
CA ILE A 319 21.51 -32.44 -16.84
C ILE A 319 21.51 -30.95 -16.50
N TRP A 320 22.60 -30.25 -16.82
CA TRP A 320 22.76 -28.83 -16.53
C TRP A 320 21.77 -27.97 -17.31
N ARG A 321 21.59 -28.26 -18.60
CA ARG A 321 20.62 -27.59 -19.46
C ARG A 321 19.22 -27.64 -18.85
N ASN A 322 18.75 -28.83 -18.50
CA ASN A 322 17.41 -29.03 -17.99
C ASN A 322 17.24 -28.41 -16.59
N THR A 323 18.26 -28.50 -15.71
CA THR A 323 18.23 -27.85 -14.39
C THR A 323 18.05 -26.34 -14.50
N TYR A 324 18.84 -25.68 -15.36
CA TYR A 324 18.74 -24.23 -15.55
C TYR A 324 17.40 -23.83 -16.20
N ILE A 325 16.97 -24.53 -17.25
CA ILE A 325 15.69 -24.24 -17.91
C ILE A 325 14.50 -24.39 -16.94
N VAL A 326 14.52 -25.41 -16.07
CA VAL A 326 13.48 -25.56 -15.03
C VAL A 326 13.54 -24.41 -14.03
N GLY A 327 14.73 -24.03 -13.56
CA GLY A 327 14.93 -22.87 -12.69
C GLY A 327 14.37 -21.59 -13.30
N THR A 328 14.78 -21.25 -14.52
CA THR A 328 14.31 -20.07 -15.24
C THR A 328 12.82 -20.14 -15.57
N GLY A 329 12.29 -21.33 -15.86
CA GLY A 329 10.86 -21.57 -16.05
C GLY A 329 10.04 -21.32 -14.78
N THR A 330 10.52 -21.74 -13.60
CA THR A 330 9.85 -21.43 -12.33
C THR A 330 9.84 -19.94 -12.03
N LEU A 331 10.94 -19.23 -12.30
CA LEU A 331 11.00 -17.77 -12.20
C LEU A 331 10.01 -17.09 -13.14
N ALA A 332 9.81 -17.64 -14.35
CA ALA A 332 8.81 -17.13 -15.30
C ALA A 332 7.38 -17.25 -14.73
N MET A 333 7.05 -18.38 -14.10
CA MET A 333 5.75 -18.58 -13.46
C MET A 333 5.51 -17.59 -12.31
N ILE A 334 6.55 -17.33 -11.50
CA ILE A 334 6.49 -16.30 -10.45
C ILE A 334 6.26 -14.91 -11.08
N GLY A 335 6.97 -14.59 -12.16
CA GLY A 335 6.82 -13.32 -12.89
C GLY A 335 5.47 -13.14 -13.56
N VAL A 336 4.73 -14.21 -13.83
CA VAL A 336 3.34 -14.16 -14.30
C VAL A 336 2.38 -13.93 -13.13
N GLY A 337 2.56 -14.62 -12.00
CA GLY A 337 1.62 -14.57 -10.88
C GLY A 337 1.77 -13.33 -9.99
N MET A 338 3.00 -12.93 -9.68
CA MET A 338 3.30 -11.86 -8.72
C MET A 338 2.62 -10.52 -9.07
N PRO A 339 2.59 -10.06 -10.34
CA PRO A 339 1.94 -8.80 -10.68
C PRO A 339 0.44 -8.72 -10.40
N PHE A 340 -0.26 -9.85 -10.29
CA PHE A 340 -1.70 -9.86 -10.00
C PHE A 340 -2.02 -9.87 -8.50
N MET A 341 -1.01 -9.93 -7.64
CA MET A 341 -1.21 -9.84 -6.21
C MET A 341 -1.55 -8.40 -5.83
N LYS A 342 -2.60 -8.20 -5.02
CA LYS A 342 -3.09 -6.86 -4.64
C LYS A 342 -2.00 -5.94 -4.06
N TRP A 343 -1.06 -6.52 -3.32
CA TRP A 343 0.05 -5.80 -2.70
C TRP A 343 1.15 -5.40 -3.69
N PHE A 344 1.24 -6.00 -4.88
CA PHE A 344 2.38 -5.79 -5.76
C PHE A 344 2.41 -4.41 -6.43
N ASP A 345 1.24 -3.80 -6.63
CA ASP A 345 1.11 -2.49 -7.28
C ASP A 345 1.13 -1.32 -6.29
N ASP A 346 1.04 -1.60 -4.97
CA ASP A 346 1.11 -0.53 -3.97
C ASP A 346 2.47 0.18 -4.03
N ILE A 347 2.41 1.51 -3.83
CA ILE A 347 3.59 2.39 -3.89
C ILE A 347 4.66 1.94 -2.89
N GLU A 348 4.23 1.41 -1.74
CA GLU A 348 5.10 0.86 -0.71
C GLU A 348 5.93 -0.31 -1.23
N TYR A 349 5.42 -1.21 -2.08
CA TYR A 349 6.20 -2.37 -2.52
C TYR A 349 6.98 -2.14 -3.82
N ARG A 350 7.14 -0.88 -4.25
CA ARG A 350 7.92 -0.51 -5.45
C ARG A 350 9.34 -1.09 -5.43
N TRP A 351 10.01 -1.09 -4.28
CA TRP A 351 11.36 -1.67 -4.18
C TRP A 351 11.35 -3.18 -4.38
N ILE A 352 10.33 -3.91 -3.91
CA ILE A 352 10.20 -5.37 -4.12
C ILE A 352 10.07 -5.66 -5.61
N ARG A 353 9.23 -4.90 -6.32
CA ARG A 353 9.09 -5.02 -7.78
C ARG A 353 10.41 -4.79 -8.52
N ILE A 354 11.15 -3.74 -8.16
CA ILE A 354 12.46 -3.47 -8.77
C ILE A 354 13.45 -4.60 -8.48
N MET A 355 13.53 -5.06 -7.24
CA MET A 355 14.39 -6.18 -6.84
C MET A 355 14.02 -7.47 -7.59
N PHE A 356 12.73 -7.75 -7.78
CA PHE A 356 12.29 -8.90 -8.56
C PHE A 356 12.85 -8.87 -9.99
N PHE A 357 12.68 -7.76 -10.72
CA PHE A 357 13.20 -7.64 -12.08
C PHE A 357 14.74 -7.69 -12.15
N VAL A 358 15.43 -7.09 -11.19
CA VAL A 358 16.90 -7.15 -11.09
C VAL A 358 17.36 -8.58 -10.84
N CYS A 359 16.75 -9.28 -9.88
CA CYS A 359 17.04 -10.68 -9.60
C CYS A 359 16.76 -11.56 -10.81
N LEU A 360 15.62 -11.35 -11.47
CA LEU A 360 15.23 -12.08 -12.69
C LEU A 360 16.26 -11.90 -13.80
N ALA A 361 16.69 -10.68 -14.09
CA ALA A 361 17.71 -10.40 -15.10
C ALA A 361 19.09 -10.96 -14.70
N SER A 362 19.47 -10.85 -13.43
CA SER A 362 20.75 -11.35 -12.91
C SER A 362 20.84 -12.88 -12.83
N SER A 363 19.70 -13.58 -12.85
CA SER A 363 19.66 -15.05 -12.79
C SER A 363 20.46 -15.70 -13.92
N GLY A 364 20.53 -15.07 -15.10
CA GLY A 364 21.34 -15.52 -16.23
C GLY A 364 22.86 -15.46 -16.01
N ALA A 365 23.34 -14.75 -14.98
CA ALA A 365 24.77 -14.69 -14.67
C ALA A 365 25.32 -16.05 -14.17
N ILE A 366 24.49 -16.84 -13.47
CA ILE A 366 24.86 -18.14 -12.93
C ILE A 366 25.16 -19.16 -14.05
N PRO A 367 24.25 -19.43 -15.02
CA PRO A 367 24.56 -20.34 -16.12
C PRO A 367 25.72 -19.83 -16.96
N ILE A 368 25.86 -18.52 -17.17
CA ILE A 368 27.02 -17.95 -17.87
C ILE A 368 28.33 -18.27 -17.13
N ALA A 369 28.40 -18.07 -15.81
CA ALA A 369 29.59 -18.41 -15.02
C ALA A 369 29.95 -19.89 -15.11
N HIS A 370 28.94 -20.78 -15.15
CA HIS A 370 29.17 -22.20 -15.36
C HIS A 370 29.68 -22.50 -16.78
N LEU A 371 29.17 -21.83 -17.82
CA LEU A 371 29.72 -21.94 -19.18
C LEU A 371 31.19 -21.50 -19.25
N TYR A 372 31.60 -20.48 -18.48
CA TYR A 372 33.01 -20.11 -18.35
C TYR A 372 33.88 -21.25 -17.79
N SER A 373 33.37 -22.02 -16.83
CA SER A 373 34.10 -23.16 -16.28
C SER A 373 34.18 -24.39 -17.19
N ILE A 374 33.20 -24.59 -18.09
CA ILE A 374 33.19 -25.74 -19.01
C ILE A 374 33.95 -25.44 -20.30
N HIS A 375 33.67 -24.31 -20.95
CA HIS A 375 34.17 -23.99 -22.30
C HIS A 375 35.38 -23.04 -22.27
N GLY A 376 35.70 -22.45 -21.11
CA GLY A 376 36.79 -21.49 -20.96
C GLY A 376 36.45 -20.07 -21.44
N ALA A 377 37.27 -19.10 -21.02
CA ALA A 377 36.91 -17.69 -21.16
C ALA A 377 36.85 -17.17 -22.61
N LEU A 378 37.79 -17.59 -23.45
CA LEU A 378 37.84 -17.10 -24.83
C LEU A 378 36.67 -17.64 -25.68
N ALA A 379 36.34 -18.92 -25.54
CA ALA A 379 35.24 -19.54 -26.27
C ALA A 379 33.89 -18.95 -25.84
N THR A 380 33.65 -18.88 -24.52
CA THR A 380 32.39 -18.36 -23.98
C THR A 380 32.19 -16.87 -24.30
N SER A 381 33.23 -16.03 -24.18
CA SER A 381 33.12 -14.60 -24.52
C SER A 381 32.87 -14.37 -26.01
N SER A 382 33.54 -15.13 -26.89
CA SER A 382 33.34 -15.03 -28.34
C SER A 382 31.94 -15.48 -28.75
N TRP A 383 31.44 -16.56 -28.14
CA TRP A 383 30.10 -17.07 -28.35
C TRP A 383 29.03 -16.10 -27.83
N LEU A 384 29.21 -15.52 -26.64
CA LEU A 384 28.24 -14.60 -26.02
C LEU A 384 28.28 -13.17 -26.61
N ALA A 385 29.34 -12.79 -27.33
CA ALA A 385 29.51 -11.45 -27.91
C ALA A 385 28.27 -10.91 -28.68
N PRO A 386 27.51 -11.71 -29.45
CA PRO A 386 26.27 -11.24 -30.08
C PRO A 386 25.19 -10.80 -29.08
N VAL A 387 25.09 -11.46 -27.91
CA VAL A 387 24.13 -11.12 -26.84
C VAL A 387 24.51 -9.80 -26.16
N ALA A 388 25.79 -9.44 -26.12
CA ALA A 388 26.23 -8.16 -25.52
C ALA A 388 25.55 -6.94 -26.16
N LYS A 389 25.22 -6.99 -27.47
CA LYS A 389 24.48 -5.92 -28.15
C LYS A 389 23.03 -5.80 -27.66
N SER A 390 22.40 -6.95 -27.39
CA SER A 390 21.05 -7.01 -26.79
C SER A 390 21.07 -6.40 -25.39
N LEU A 391 22.01 -6.83 -24.54
CA LEU A 391 22.17 -6.29 -23.19
C LEU A 391 22.46 -4.79 -23.18
N ALA A 392 23.30 -4.31 -24.11
CA ALA A 392 23.57 -2.88 -24.24
C ALA A 392 22.30 -2.08 -24.57
N CYS A 393 21.41 -2.61 -25.42
CA CYS A 393 20.12 -1.96 -25.70
C CYS A 393 19.26 -1.85 -24.43
N TYR A 394 19.15 -2.92 -23.64
CA TYR A 394 18.39 -2.87 -22.39
C TYR A 394 18.99 -1.92 -21.36
N ILE A 395 20.30 -1.94 -21.16
CA ILE A 395 20.97 -1.05 -20.19
C ILE A 395 20.82 0.41 -20.60
N LEU A 396 21.09 0.74 -21.87
CA LEU A 396 20.93 2.10 -22.38
C LEU A 396 19.46 2.55 -22.32
N GLY A 397 18.52 1.66 -22.66
CA GLY A 397 17.10 1.94 -22.58
C GLY A 397 16.64 2.24 -21.15
N VAL A 398 17.03 1.42 -20.17
CA VAL A 398 16.71 1.66 -18.76
C VAL A 398 17.34 2.98 -18.29
N ALA A 399 18.57 3.28 -18.69
CA ALA A 399 19.22 4.54 -18.35
C ALA A 399 18.47 5.75 -18.92
N VAL A 400 18.03 5.69 -20.19
CA VAL A 400 17.24 6.76 -20.82
C VAL A 400 15.88 6.92 -20.13
N TYR A 401 15.18 5.82 -19.86
CA TYR A 401 13.89 5.80 -19.19
C TYR A 401 13.95 6.33 -17.76
N ALA A 402 14.88 5.82 -16.94
CA ALA A 402 15.00 6.18 -15.53
C ALA A 402 15.37 7.65 -15.33
N ASN A 403 16.17 8.21 -16.24
CA ASN A 403 16.55 9.63 -16.22
C ASN A 403 15.58 10.52 -16.99
N GLN A 404 14.52 9.97 -17.58
CA GLN A 404 13.50 10.71 -18.34
C GLN A 404 14.10 11.60 -19.44
N LEU A 405 15.10 11.08 -20.15
CA LEU A 405 15.78 11.80 -21.22
C LEU A 405 15.08 11.58 -22.57
N PRO A 406 14.89 12.62 -23.40
CA PRO A 406 15.37 14.00 -23.26
C PRO A 406 14.38 14.97 -22.59
N GLU A 407 13.16 14.55 -22.25
CA GLU A 407 12.10 15.44 -21.75
C GLU A 407 12.43 16.12 -20.42
N ALA A 408 13.30 15.53 -19.59
CA ALA A 408 13.80 16.16 -18.38
C ALA A 408 14.60 17.44 -18.67
N PHE A 409 15.32 17.51 -19.81
CA PHE A 409 16.07 18.70 -20.22
C PHE A 409 15.21 19.74 -20.92
N TRP A 410 14.17 19.30 -21.64
CA TRP A 410 13.25 20.20 -22.35
C TRP A 410 11.79 19.81 -22.10
N PRO A 411 11.25 20.15 -20.91
CA PRO A 411 9.86 19.85 -20.56
C PRO A 411 8.89 20.47 -21.56
N GLY A 412 7.82 19.75 -21.93
CA GLY A 412 6.83 20.21 -22.90
C GLY A 412 7.23 20.06 -24.38
N LYS A 413 8.51 19.83 -24.71
CA LYS A 413 8.97 19.71 -26.11
C LYS A 413 8.72 18.33 -26.71
N PHE A 414 8.72 17.30 -25.87
CA PHE A 414 8.63 15.90 -26.27
C PHE A 414 7.29 15.27 -25.85
N ASP A 415 6.23 16.07 -25.70
CA ASP A 415 4.94 15.61 -25.17
C ASP A 415 4.29 14.50 -25.99
N HIS A 416 4.45 14.54 -27.32
CA HIS A 416 3.82 13.58 -28.23
C HIS A 416 4.80 12.55 -28.78
N PHE A 417 6.04 12.96 -29.05
CA PHE A 417 7.04 12.11 -29.69
C PHE A 417 8.45 12.34 -29.13
N GLY A 418 9.23 11.26 -29.04
CA GLY A 418 10.66 11.30 -28.73
C GLY A 418 10.99 11.41 -27.24
N HIS A 419 10.01 11.30 -26.35
CA HIS A 419 10.27 11.20 -24.90
C HIS A 419 10.83 9.82 -24.52
N SER A 420 11.42 9.74 -23.33
CA SER A 420 12.19 8.60 -22.83
C SER A 420 11.48 7.26 -22.93
N HIS A 421 10.18 7.21 -22.62
CA HIS A 421 9.39 5.98 -22.70
C HIS A 421 9.25 5.44 -24.13
N GLN A 422 9.14 6.32 -25.14
CA GLN A 422 9.14 5.87 -26.54
C GLN A 422 10.52 5.35 -26.95
N LEU A 423 11.59 6.01 -26.48
CA LEU A 423 12.95 5.54 -26.71
C LEU A 423 13.20 4.19 -26.04
N TRP A 424 12.68 3.99 -24.82
CA TRP A 424 12.69 2.70 -24.12
C TRP A 424 12.07 1.60 -24.97
N HIS A 425 10.90 1.84 -25.58
CA HIS A 425 10.25 0.88 -26.47
C HIS A 425 11.14 0.51 -27.67
N LEU A 426 11.78 1.51 -28.29
CA LEU A 426 12.72 1.26 -29.39
C LEU A 426 13.94 0.44 -28.93
N PHE A 427 14.46 0.69 -27.73
CA PHE A 427 15.54 -0.12 -27.15
C PHE A 427 15.11 -1.56 -26.85
N VAL A 428 13.87 -1.78 -26.38
CA VAL A 428 13.31 -3.14 -26.21
C VAL A 428 13.25 -3.86 -27.56
N CYS A 429 12.73 -3.22 -28.61
CA CYS A 429 12.74 -3.78 -29.96
C CYS A 429 14.18 -4.08 -30.45
N GLY A 430 15.12 -3.17 -30.22
CA GLY A 430 16.54 -3.39 -30.52
C GLY A 430 17.14 -4.58 -29.75
N GLY A 431 16.79 -4.72 -28.47
CA GLY A 431 17.16 -5.86 -27.63
C GLY A 431 16.66 -7.19 -28.21
N ILE A 432 15.37 -7.27 -28.54
CA ILE A 432 14.77 -8.46 -29.18
C ILE A 432 15.47 -8.77 -30.49
N TRP A 433 15.71 -7.76 -31.34
CA TRP A 433 16.40 -7.93 -32.62
C TRP A 433 17.81 -8.51 -32.44
N PHE A 434 18.63 -7.91 -31.58
CA PHE A 434 19.99 -8.41 -31.37
C PHE A 434 20.00 -9.79 -30.70
N HIS A 435 19.05 -10.07 -29.81
CA HIS A 435 18.92 -11.40 -29.19
C HIS A 435 18.52 -12.46 -30.23
N TYR A 436 17.61 -12.13 -31.15
CA TYR A 436 17.29 -12.97 -32.30
C TYR A 436 18.53 -13.22 -33.17
N THR A 437 19.32 -12.19 -33.51
CA THR A 437 20.55 -12.40 -34.29
C THR A 437 21.58 -13.28 -33.57
N ALA A 438 21.60 -13.23 -32.22
CA ALA A 438 22.41 -14.13 -31.42
C ALA A 438 21.88 -15.58 -31.50
N ALA A 439 20.56 -15.76 -31.39
CA ALA A 439 19.91 -17.06 -31.51
C ALA A 439 20.24 -17.77 -32.82
N VAL A 440 20.15 -17.06 -33.95
CA VAL A 440 20.50 -17.58 -35.28
C VAL A 440 21.95 -18.08 -35.31
N LYS A 441 22.88 -17.33 -34.70
CA LYS A 441 24.28 -17.74 -34.58
C LYS A 441 24.45 -18.96 -33.67
N PHE A 442 23.73 -19.01 -32.56
CA PHE A 442 23.76 -20.14 -31.64
C PHE A 442 23.34 -21.44 -32.31
N VAL A 443 22.28 -21.41 -33.13
CA VAL A 443 21.86 -22.57 -33.93
C VAL A 443 22.97 -23.02 -34.87
N GLY A 444 23.59 -22.07 -35.60
CA GLY A 444 24.67 -22.37 -36.53
C GLY A 444 25.91 -22.98 -35.86
N GLN A 445 26.15 -22.63 -34.59
CA GLN A 445 27.32 -23.07 -33.82
C GLN A 445 27.01 -24.18 -32.79
N ARG A 446 25.76 -24.68 -32.74
CA ARG A 446 25.24 -25.53 -31.66
C ARG A 446 26.10 -26.77 -31.36
N ALA A 447 26.54 -27.48 -32.40
CA ALA A 447 27.34 -28.70 -32.25
C ALA A 447 28.78 -28.39 -31.82
N GLY A 448 29.37 -27.32 -32.37
CA GLY A 448 30.75 -26.94 -32.11
C GLY A 448 30.96 -26.31 -30.74
N PHE A 449 30.05 -25.44 -30.29
CA PHE A 449 30.13 -24.84 -28.96
C PHE A 449 29.68 -25.80 -27.87
N GLY A 450 28.65 -26.62 -28.13
CA GLY A 450 28.15 -27.61 -27.18
C GLY A 450 29.11 -28.78 -26.88
N SER A 451 30.25 -28.87 -27.57
CA SER A 451 31.28 -29.91 -27.38
C SER A 451 30.73 -31.34 -27.46
N CYS A 452 29.78 -31.57 -28.37
CA CYS A 452 29.03 -32.83 -28.46
C CYS A 452 29.90 -34.07 -28.77
N ASP A 453 31.08 -33.85 -29.37
CA ASP A 453 32.02 -34.91 -29.75
C ASP A 453 32.76 -35.53 -28.54
N LEU A 454 32.78 -34.86 -27.38
CA LEU A 454 33.44 -35.35 -26.15
C LEU A 454 32.58 -36.31 -25.32
N GLN A 455 31.31 -36.57 -25.68
CA GLN A 455 30.43 -37.52 -25.00
C GLN A 455 30.32 -38.88 -25.69
N THR A 456 30.85 -39.00 -26.91
CA THR A 456 30.86 -40.25 -27.69
C THR A 456 32.13 -41.08 -27.51
N ALA A 457 33.04 -40.66 -26.62
CA ALA A 457 34.23 -41.40 -26.19
C ALA A 457 34.09 -41.75 -24.70
#